data_AF-A0A7X9GXQ6-F1
#
_entry.id   AF-A0A7X9GXQ6-F1
#
_cell.length_a   1.000
_cell.length_b   1.000
_cell.length_c   1.000
_cell.angle_alpha   90.00
_cell.angle_beta   90.00
_cell.angle_gamma   90.00
#
_symmetry.space_group_name_H-M   'P 1'
#
loop_
_entity.id
_entity.type
_entity.pdbx_description
1 polymer ?
#
loop_
_entity_poly.entity_id
_entity_poly.type
_entity_poly.pdbx_seq_one_letter_code
_entity_poly.pdbx_strand_id
1 'polypeptide(L)'
;MEDKREYFRVGTTLYKNVRRPLISGDFIEEKIVWSYEALRQDYGKNSLPEIGKYDGFCIIPSHIDYQQAYGTFLNQYEPVGHAPCEGDFPYIRLFLEHIFEEQIELGLDYIQLLYVRPTQMLPILLLVSNERETGKTTFLKFLKALFGKNATFNTNEDFKSQFNADWANRLLILVD
;
A
#
# COMPACT_ATOMS: atom_id res chain seq x y z
N MET A 1 -14.94 -12.03 6.19
CA MET A 1 -13.99 -13.02 6.76
C MET A 1 -12.91 -13.21 5.73
N GLU A 2 -11.75 -12.64 5.98
CA GLU A 2 -10.63 -12.61 5.05
C GLU A 2 -9.93 -13.97 5.07
N ASP A 3 -10.03 -14.72 3.98
CA ASP A 3 -9.29 -15.97 3.79
C ASP A 3 -7.83 -15.63 3.51
N LYS A 4 -7.13 -15.12 4.53
CA LYS A 4 -5.72 -14.73 4.46
C LYS A 4 -4.88 -16.01 4.52
N ARG A 5 -4.95 -16.80 3.45
CA ARG A 5 -4.21 -18.05 3.31
C ARG A 5 -2.73 -17.78 3.54
N GLU A 6 -2.12 -18.58 4.40
CA GLU A 6 -0.69 -18.44 4.74
C GLU A 6 0.20 -18.65 3.51
N TYR A 7 -0.25 -19.49 2.57
CA TYR A 7 0.45 -19.82 1.34
C TYR A 7 -0.42 -19.59 0.10
N PHE A 8 0.19 -19.09 -0.97
CA PHE A 8 -0.45 -18.93 -2.27
C PHE A 8 0.56 -19.10 -3.39
N ARG A 9 0.10 -19.55 -4.55
CA ARG A 9 0.91 -19.77 -5.74
C ARG A 9 0.44 -18.84 -6.84
N VAL A 10 1.37 -18.13 -7.46
CA VAL A 10 1.12 -17.31 -8.65
C VAL A 10 1.97 -17.86 -9.79
N GLY A 11 1.32 -18.33 -10.85
CA GLY A 11 1.95 -19.12 -11.90
C GLY A 11 2.59 -20.39 -11.31
N THR A 12 3.92 -20.49 -11.42
CA THR A 12 4.72 -21.60 -10.88
C THR A 12 5.34 -21.31 -9.52
N THR A 13 5.29 -20.06 -9.05
CA THR A 13 6.03 -19.61 -7.86
C THR A 13 5.13 -19.67 -6.63
N LEU A 14 5.61 -20.34 -5.58
CA LEU A 14 4.95 -20.37 -4.27
C LEU A 14 5.39 -19.15 -3.46
N TYR A 15 4.44 -18.57 -2.74
CA TYR A 15 4.63 -17.45 -1.83
C TYR A 15 4.08 -17.79 -0.45
N LYS A 16 4.68 -17.18 0.57
CA LYS A 16 4.22 -17.21 1.96
C LYS A 16 3.95 -15.79 2.45
N ASN A 17 2.79 -15.59 3.08
CA ASN A 17 2.53 -14.39 3.87
C ASN A 17 3.27 -14.53 5.21
N VAL A 18 4.26 -13.68 5.45
CA VAL A 18 5.05 -13.68 6.68
C VAL A 18 4.85 -12.41 7.48
N ARG A 19 4.97 -12.52 8.80
CA ARG A 19 5.03 -11.38 9.73
C ARG A 19 6.47 -11.17 10.14
N ARG A 20 7.16 -10.25 9.47
CA ARG A 20 8.57 -9.94 9.76
C ARG A 20 8.64 -8.97 10.94
N PRO A 21 9.35 -9.31 12.02
CA PRO A 21 9.53 -8.40 13.15
C PRO A 21 10.43 -7.22 12.75
N LEU A 22 10.17 -6.06 13.36
CA LEU A 22 10.98 -4.86 13.29
C LEU A 22 11.72 -4.64 14.61
N ILE A 23 12.78 -3.81 14.56
CA ILE A 23 13.54 -3.40 15.76
C ILE A 23 12.64 -2.69 16.79
N SER A 24 11.56 -2.03 16.33
CA SER A 24 10.57 -1.40 17.21
C SER A 24 9.76 -2.39 18.07
N GLY A 25 9.81 -3.68 17.76
CA GLY A 25 8.93 -4.71 18.35
C GLY A 25 7.63 -4.91 17.57
N ASP A 26 7.36 -4.06 16.57
CA ASP A 26 6.23 -4.23 15.66
C ASP A 26 6.48 -5.32 14.62
N PHE A 27 5.43 -5.67 13.88
CA PHE A 27 5.51 -6.62 12.76
C PHE A 27 5.01 -5.97 11.49
N ILE A 28 5.67 -6.28 10.38
CA ILE A 28 5.16 -5.97 9.05
C ILE A 28 4.75 -7.25 8.32
N GLU A 29 3.67 -7.17 7.55
CA GLU A 29 3.27 -8.26 6.66
C GLU A 29 3.99 -8.14 5.32
N GLU A 30 4.64 -9.23 4.91
CA GLU A 30 5.39 -9.31 3.67
C GLU A 30 5.06 -10.61 2.92
N LYS A 31 5.10 -10.54 1.59
CA LYS A 31 4.92 -11.70 0.72
C LYS A 31 6.31 -12.12 0.23
N ILE A 32 6.78 -13.28 0.68
CA ILE A 32 8.10 -13.79 0.27
C ILE A 32 7.93 -15.02 -0.61
N VAL A 33 8.86 -15.20 -1.56
CA VAL A 33 8.95 -16.44 -2.31
C VAL A 33 9.27 -17.57 -1.34
N TRP A 34 8.59 -18.71 -1.51
CA TRP A 34 8.74 -19.88 -0.65
C TRP A 34 9.04 -21.13 -1.49
N SER A 35 9.70 -22.12 -0.89
CA SER A 35 9.96 -23.41 -1.54
C SER A 35 8.81 -24.39 -1.28
N TYR A 36 8.41 -25.09 -2.34
CA TYR A 36 7.43 -26.18 -2.22
C TYR A 36 8.03 -27.40 -1.49
N GLU A 37 9.34 -27.63 -1.63
CA GLU A 37 10.05 -28.66 -0.86
C GLU A 37 10.01 -28.35 0.65
N ALA A 38 10.31 -27.11 1.04
CA ALA A 38 10.25 -26.69 2.45
C ALA A 38 8.84 -26.86 3.02
N LEU A 39 7.82 -26.41 2.29
CA LEU A 39 6.42 -26.61 2.69
C LEU A 39 6.08 -28.10 2.91
N ARG A 40 6.54 -28.99 2.00
CA ARG A 40 6.34 -30.44 2.14
C ARG A 40 7.09 -31.05 3.32
N GLN A 41 8.26 -30.53 3.67
CA GLN A 41 9.03 -30.99 4.83
C GLN A 41 8.33 -30.58 6.13
N ASP A 42 7.80 -29.36 6.19
CA ASP A 42 7.12 -28.82 7.38
C ASP A 42 5.79 -29.53 7.68
N TYR A 43 4.98 -29.79 6.64
CA TYR A 43 3.62 -30.32 6.78
C TYR A 43 3.50 -31.82 6.45
N GLY A 44 4.49 -32.40 5.78
CA GLY A 44 4.40 -33.75 5.22
C GLY A 44 3.61 -33.80 3.90
N LYS A 45 3.82 -34.86 3.11
CA LYS A 45 3.30 -34.98 1.74
C LYS A 45 1.76 -34.96 1.63
N ASN A 46 1.06 -35.44 2.66
CA ASN A 46 -0.39 -35.66 2.63
C ASN A 46 -1.18 -34.66 3.50
N SER A 47 -0.50 -33.72 4.16
CA SER A 47 -1.14 -32.78 5.09
C SER A 47 -0.82 -31.32 4.74
N LEU A 48 -0.62 -31.04 3.45
CA LEU A 48 -0.35 -29.70 2.97
C LEU A 48 -1.52 -28.75 3.26
N PRO A 49 -1.25 -27.49 3.66
CA PRO A 49 -2.30 -26.50 3.87
C PRO A 49 -2.97 -26.14 2.53
N GLU A 50 -4.12 -25.47 2.60
CA GLU A 50 -4.76 -24.93 1.42
C GLU A 50 -3.90 -23.82 0.79
N ILE A 51 -3.60 -23.96 -0.50
CA ILE A 51 -2.78 -23.00 -1.26
C ILE A 51 -3.68 -22.33 -2.28
N GLY A 52 -3.86 -21.00 -2.17
CA GLY A 52 -4.52 -20.21 -3.22
C GLY A 52 -3.77 -20.32 -4.54
N LYS A 53 -4.45 -20.49 -5.68
CA LYS A 53 -3.81 -20.68 -6.99
C LYS A 53 -4.26 -19.59 -7.94
N TYR A 54 -3.30 -18.86 -8.47
CA TYR A 54 -3.51 -17.75 -9.39
C TYR A 54 -2.60 -17.91 -10.61
N ASP A 55 -3.05 -17.46 -11.77
CA ASP A 55 -2.29 -17.50 -13.03
C ASP A 55 -1.24 -16.39 -13.09
N GLY A 56 -1.53 -15.24 -12.46
CA GLY A 56 -0.66 -14.07 -12.46
C GLY A 56 -1.05 -13.03 -11.43
N PHE A 57 -0.28 -11.94 -11.40
CA PHE A 57 -0.61 -10.74 -10.65
C PHE A 57 -1.37 -9.74 -11.53
N CYS A 58 -2.28 -8.99 -10.92
CA CYS A 58 -2.89 -7.80 -11.50
C CYS A 58 -2.79 -6.61 -10.54
N ILE A 59 -3.08 -5.42 -11.05
CA ILE A 59 -3.20 -4.20 -10.24
C ILE A 59 -4.50 -3.54 -10.65
N ILE A 60 -5.53 -3.71 -9.83
CA ILE A 60 -6.82 -3.05 -10.02
C ILE A 60 -7.09 -2.24 -8.75
N PRO A 61 -6.75 -0.94 -8.76
CA PRO A 61 -6.92 -0.07 -7.61
C PRO A 61 -8.40 0.16 -7.29
N SER A 62 -8.79 -0.11 -6.06
CA SER A 62 -10.10 0.27 -5.51
C SER A 62 -10.02 0.25 -3.99
N HIS A 63 -10.42 1.35 -3.35
CA HIS A 63 -10.52 1.42 -1.88
C HIS A 63 -11.93 1.06 -1.38
N ILE A 64 -12.95 1.39 -2.17
CA ILE A 64 -14.37 1.21 -1.81
C ILE A 64 -14.82 -0.21 -2.14
N ASP A 65 -14.59 -0.64 -3.38
CA ASP A 65 -14.99 -1.95 -3.90
C ASP A 65 -13.77 -2.85 -4.09
N TYR A 66 -12.92 -2.93 -3.06
CA TYR A 66 -11.70 -3.71 -3.13
C TYR A 66 -11.99 -5.20 -3.37
N GLN A 67 -11.23 -5.81 -4.30
CA GLN A 67 -11.21 -7.26 -4.47
C GLN A 67 -9.77 -7.75 -4.47
N GLN A 68 -9.54 -8.82 -3.71
CA GLN A 68 -8.24 -9.46 -3.60
C GLN A 68 -7.89 -10.25 -4.87
N ALA A 69 -8.88 -10.79 -5.56
CA ALA A 69 -8.68 -11.58 -6.77
C ALA A 69 -9.68 -11.19 -7.86
N TYR A 70 -9.20 -11.14 -9.10
CA TYR A 70 -10.01 -10.88 -10.29
C TYR A 70 -9.87 -12.07 -11.25
N GLY A 71 -10.90 -12.91 -11.31
CA GLY A 71 -10.81 -14.20 -12.00
C GLY A 71 -9.71 -15.06 -11.38
N THR A 72 -8.72 -15.46 -12.17
CA THR A 72 -7.55 -16.24 -11.73
C THR A 72 -6.34 -15.37 -11.37
N PHE A 73 -6.46 -14.04 -11.33
CA PHE A 73 -5.36 -13.14 -11.01
C PHE A 73 -5.43 -12.61 -9.59
N LEU A 74 -4.28 -12.53 -8.91
CA LEU A 74 -4.15 -11.98 -7.56
C LEU A 74 -3.82 -10.49 -7.64
N ASN A 75 -4.62 -9.66 -6.98
CA ASN A 75 -4.40 -8.22 -6.94
C ASN A 75 -3.20 -7.88 -6.04
N GLN A 76 -2.27 -7.09 -6.56
CA GLN A 76 -1.15 -6.55 -5.79
C GLN A 76 -1.52 -5.28 -5.04
N TYR A 77 -2.64 -4.64 -5.41
CA TYR A 77 -3.24 -3.59 -4.62
C TYR A 77 -3.74 -4.17 -3.28
N GLU A 78 -3.56 -3.43 -2.20
CA GLU A 78 -3.92 -3.86 -0.85
C GLU A 78 -5.14 -3.09 -0.34
N PRO A 79 -6.00 -3.69 0.50
CA PRO A 79 -7.09 -2.96 1.11
C PRO A 79 -6.54 -1.90 2.08
N VAL A 80 -7.25 -0.79 2.23
CA VAL A 80 -6.97 0.21 3.27
C VAL A 80 -7.79 -0.09 4.52
N GLY A 81 -7.20 0.16 5.69
CA GLY A 81 -7.79 -0.22 6.98
C GLY A 81 -8.88 0.72 7.52
N HIS A 82 -9.35 1.69 6.73
CA HIS A 82 -10.39 2.64 7.12
C HIS A 82 -11.40 2.85 6.00
N ALA A 83 -12.63 3.12 6.41
CA ALA A 83 -13.73 3.52 5.56
C ALA A 83 -14.10 4.98 5.88
N PRO A 84 -14.56 5.77 4.90
CA PRO A 84 -15.04 7.12 5.15
C PRO A 84 -16.26 7.08 6.09
N CYS A 85 -16.30 8.00 7.04
CA CYS A 85 -17.45 8.20 7.91
C CYS A 85 -17.73 9.70 8.04
N GLU A 86 -18.99 10.03 8.30
CA GLU A 86 -19.36 11.40 8.67
C GLU A 86 -18.79 11.73 10.06
N GLY A 87 -18.25 12.93 10.21
CA GLY A 87 -17.73 13.41 11.49
C GLY A 87 -16.74 14.55 11.33
N ASP A 88 -16.41 15.17 12.46
CA ASP A 88 -15.41 16.23 12.53
C ASP A 88 -14.00 15.65 12.69
N PHE A 89 -13.05 16.27 12.01
CA PHE A 89 -11.62 15.92 12.08
C PHE A 89 -10.79 17.18 12.37
N PRO A 90 -11.05 17.92 13.47
CA PRO A 90 -10.55 19.28 13.67
C PRO A 90 -9.03 19.39 13.59
N TYR A 91 -8.30 18.43 14.16
CA TYR A 91 -6.83 18.44 14.13
C TYR A 91 -6.25 18.13 12.75
N ILE A 92 -6.85 17.21 11.99
CA ILE A 92 -6.46 16.92 10.62
C ILE A 92 -6.80 18.11 9.73
N ARG A 93 -7.97 18.74 9.95
CA ARG A 93 -8.40 19.93 9.20
C ARG A 93 -7.40 21.07 9.40
N LEU A 94 -7.10 21.43 10.65
CA LEU A 94 -6.10 22.46 10.97
C LEU A 94 -4.73 22.15 10.34
N PHE A 95 -4.32 20.88 10.38
CA PHE A 95 -3.07 20.44 9.76
C PHE A 95 -3.09 20.62 8.23
N LEU A 96 -4.17 20.23 7.56
CA LEU A 96 -4.30 20.39 6.11
C LEU A 96 -4.43 21.88 5.72
N GLU A 97 -5.15 22.68 6.49
CA GLU A 97 -5.22 24.15 6.31
C GLU A 97 -3.83 24.78 6.41
N HIS A 98 -2.98 24.31 7.32
CA HIS A 98 -1.59 24.75 7.41
C HIS A 98 -0.75 24.32 6.18
N ILE A 99 -0.97 23.12 5.63
CA ILE A 99 -0.19 22.61 4.49
C ILE A 99 -0.60 23.25 3.16
N PHE A 100 -1.91 23.45 2.96
CA PHE A 100 -2.47 23.93 1.70
C PHE A 100 -2.82 25.41 1.72
N GLU A 101 -2.87 26.05 2.90
CA GLU A 101 -3.20 27.46 3.09
C GLU A 101 -4.48 27.84 2.33
N GLU A 102 -4.43 28.85 1.46
CA GLU A 102 -5.55 29.31 0.64
C GLU A 102 -6.07 28.22 -0.34
N GLN A 103 -5.30 27.17 -0.57
CA GLN A 103 -5.63 26.06 -1.48
C GLN A 103 -6.26 24.85 -0.77
N ILE A 104 -6.74 25.00 0.46
CA ILE A 104 -7.31 23.90 1.26
C ILE A 104 -8.34 23.05 0.51
N GLU A 105 -9.25 23.68 -0.24
CA GLU A 105 -10.27 22.95 -1.02
C GLU A 105 -9.64 22.02 -2.07
N LEU A 106 -8.55 22.45 -2.72
CA LEU A 106 -7.80 21.60 -3.67
C LEU A 106 -7.09 20.45 -2.95
N GLY A 107 -6.55 20.71 -1.75
CA GLY A 107 -5.92 19.68 -0.93
C GLY A 107 -6.91 18.59 -0.48
N LEU A 108 -8.11 19.00 -0.04
CA LEU A 108 -9.17 18.09 0.35
C LEU A 108 -9.68 17.27 -0.85
N ASP A 109 -9.95 17.91 -1.98
CA ASP A 109 -10.39 17.22 -3.21
C ASP A 109 -9.31 16.24 -3.70
N TYR A 110 -8.03 16.64 -3.67
CA TYR A 110 -6.92 15.76 -4.04
C TYR A 110 -6.87 14.48 -3.19
N ILE A 111 -6.96 14.60 -1.87
CA ILE A 111 -6.95 13.45 -0.95
C ILE A 111 -8.23 12.61 -1.11
N GLN A 112 -9.38 13.25 -1.29
CA GLN A 112 -10.63 12.56 -1.55
C GLN A 112 -10.54 11.74 -2.83
N LEU A 113 -10.07 12.33 -3.94
CA LEU A 113 -9.94 11.67 -5.24
C LEU A 113 -8.99 10.49 -5.20
N LEU A 114 -7.87 10.58 -4.48
CA LEU A 114 -7.00 9.44 -4.23
C LEU A 114 -7.75 8.26 -3.60
N TYR A 115 -8.70 8.54 -2.70
CA TYR A 115 -9.51 7.52 -2.05
C TYR A 115 -10.66 7.01 -2.94
N VAL A 116 -11.45 7.90 -3.52
CA VAL A 116 -12.68 7.52 -4.24
C VAL A 116 -12.44 7.10 -5.69
N ARG A 117 -11.35 7.58 -6.31
CA ARG A 117 -11.00 7.34 -7.72
C ARG A 117 -9.48 7.11 -7.86
N PRO A 118 -8.93 6.01 -7.29
CA PRO A 118 -7.48 5.76 -7.28
C PRO A 118 -6.84 5.55 -8.65
N THR A 119 -7.63 5.44 -9.73
CA THR A 119 -7.16 5.38 -11.12
C THR A 119 -7.16 6.74 -11.82
N GLN A 120 -7.66 7.79 -11.17
CA GLN A 120 -7.67 9.13 -11.73
C GLN A 120 -6.25 9.71 -11.71
N MET A 121 -5.80 10.19 -12.87
CA MET A 121 -4.54 10.91 -12.96
C MET A 121 -4.67 12.27 -12.24
N LEU A 122 -3.83 12.48 -11.24
CA LEU A 122 -3.77 13.72 -10.47
C LEU A 122 -2.43 14.44 -10.75
N PRO A 123 -2.37 15.77 -10.57
CA PRO A 123 -1.13 16.52 -10.71
C PRO A 123 -0.10 16.08 -9.66
N ILE A 124 1.20 16.22 -9.97
CA ILE A 124 2.26 16.00 -8.98
C ILE A 124 2.18 17.12 -7.95
N LEU A 125 1.96 16.75 -6.69
CA LEU A 125 1.96 17.69 -5.57
C LEU A 125 3.40 17.99 -5.16
N LEU A 126 3.81 19.26 -5.32
CA LEU A 126 5.12 19.75 -4.88
C LEU A 126 4.92 20.68 -3.69
N LEU A 127 5.36 20.24 -2.51
CA LEU A 127 5.34 21.07 -1.30
C LEU A 127 6.65 21.82 -1.18
N VAL A 128 6.61 23.13 -1.39
CA VAL A 128 7.76 24.02 -1.28
C VAL A 128 7.56 24.99 -0.12
N SER A 129 8.61 25.22 0.67
CA SER A 129 8.60 26.29 1.68
C SER A 129 9.99 26.89 1.82
N ASN A 130 10.04 28.20 2.08
CA ASN A 130 11.28 28.90 2.36
C ASN A 130 11.85 28.53 3.75
N GLU A 131 10.97 28.14 4.67
CA GLU A 131 11.29 27.78 6.04
C GLU A 131 11.43 26.26 6.21
N ARG A 132 12.23 25.84 7.20
CA ARG A 132 12.33 24.43 7.60
C ARG A 132 11.17 24.05 8.52
N GLU A 133 10.93 22.75 8.68
CA GLU A 133 9.99 22.21 9.68
C GLU A 133 8.51 22.59 9.48
N THR A 134 8.11 22.95 8.25
CA THR A 134 6.73 23.36 7.92
C THR A 134 5.70 22.21 7.86
N GLY A 135 6.04 21.01 8.32
CA GLY A 135 5.12 19.86 8.35
C GLY A 135 5.09 19.00 7.08
N LYS A 136 5.95 19.25 6.08
CA LYS A 136 6.02 18.47 4.82
C LYS A 136 6.21 16.97 5.05
N THR A 137 7.24 16.58 5.79
CA THR A 137 7.49 15.16 6.13
C THR A 137 6.32 14.56 6.93
N THR A 138 5.66 15.35 7.77
CA THR A 138 4.44 14.94 8.50
C THR A 138 3.29 14.68 7.54
N PHE A 139 3.15 15.49 6.48
CA PHE A 139 2.12 15.28 5.46
C PHE A 139 2.35 14.01 4.65
N LEU A 140 3.60 13.72 4.28
CA LEU A 140 3.93 12.44 3.64
C LEU A 140 3.63 11.26 4.57
N LYS A 141 3.96 11.36 5.86
CA LYS A 141 3.61 10.34 6.87
C LYS A 141 2.09 10.19 7.03
N PHE A 142 1.33 11.27 6.95
CA PHE A 142 -0.12 11.24 6.97
C PHE A 142 -0.69 10.49 5.75
N LEU A 143 -0.20 10.77 4.54
CA LEU A 143 -0.55 10.00 3.33
C LEU A 143 -0.16 8.52 3.46
N LYS A 144 1.01 8.21 4.03
CA LYS A 144 1.43 6.83 4.28
C LYS A 144 0.50 6.12 5.28
N ALA A 145 0.01 6.82 6.30
CA ALA A 145 -0.95 6.27 7.25
C ALA A 145 -2.32 6.03 6.61
N LEU A 146 -2.76 6.90 5.68
CA LEU A 146 -4.00 6.72 4.92
C LEU A 146 -3.90 5.58 3.89
N PHE A 147 -2.90 5.59 3.03
CA PHE A 147 -2.86 4.65 1.91
C PHE A 147 -2.07 3.37 2.20
N GLY A 148 -1.45 3.27 3.38
CA GLY A 148 -0.85 2.05 3.89
C GLY A 148 0.19 1.45 2.94
N LYS A 149 -0.03 0.19 2.54
CA LYS A 149 0.85 -0.51 1.59
C LYS A 149 0.76 0.02 0.15
N ASN A 150 -0.27 0.80 -0.18
CA ASN A 150 -0.41 1.43 -1.50
C ASN A 150 0.35 2.76 -1.60
N ALA A 151 0.95 3.26 -0.53
CA ALA A 151 1.91 4.38 -0.56
C ALA A 151 3.31 3.89 -0.19
N THR A 152 4.36 4.45 -0.80
CA THR A 152 5.75 4.13 -0.46
C THR A 152 6.60 5.39 -0.33
N PHE A 153 7.59 5.34 0.55
CA PHE A 153 8.64 6.36 0.59
C PHE A 153 9.77 5.94 -0.34
N ASN A 154 10.19 6.85 -1.21
CA ASN A 154 11.32 6.64 -2.11
C ASN A 154 12.39 7.69 -1.86
N THR A 155 13.62 7.24 -1.95
CA THR A 155 14.84 8.04 -1.92
C THR A 155 15.31 8.35 -3.34
N ASN A 156 16.22 9.31 -3.49
CA ASN A 156 16.85 9.60 -4.77
C ASN A 156 17.63 8.40 -5.37
N GLU A 157 18.05 7.45 -4.54
CA GLU A 157 18.73 6.22 -4.99
C GLU A 157 17.74 5.23 -5.63
N ASP A 158 16.51 5.15 -5.11
CA ASP A 158 15.46 4.26 -5.64
C ASP A 158 15.08 4.61 -7.09
N PHE A 159 15.20 5.88 -7.48
CA PHE A 159 14.97 6.33 -8.86
C PHE A 159 16.13 6.04 -9.82
N LYS A 160 17.33 5.78 -9.30
CA LYS A 160 18.52 5.42 -10.11
C LYS A 160 18.62 3.92 -10.34
N SER A 161 17.90 3.12 -9.57
CA SER A 161 17.81 1.68 -9.75
C SER A 161 17.16 1.33 -11.09
N GLN A 162 17.59 0.23 -11.71
CA GLN A 162 16.89 -0.36 -12.87
C GLN A 162 15.71 -1.24 -12.44
N PHE A 163 15.59 -1.54 -11.13
CA PHE A 163 14.52 -2.33 -10.55
C PHE A 163 13.48 -1.42 -9.89
N ASN A 164 12.43 -1.10 -10.65
CA ASN A 164 11.37 -0.17 -10.22
C ASN A 164 10.09 -0.89 -9.74
N ALA A 165 10.09 -2.23 -9.78
CA ALA A 165 8.90 -3.04 -9.53
C ALA A 165 8.31 -2.81 -8.13
N ASP A 166 9.13 -2.43 -7.15
CA ASP A 166 8.71 -2.25 -5.76
C ASP A 166 7.85 -1.00 -5.54
N TRP A 167 7.96 0.01 -6.41
CA TRP A 167 7.20 1.25 -6.35
C TRP A 167 6.28 1.51 -7.55
N ALA A 168 6.53 0.90 -8.71
CA ALA A 168 5.72 1.08 -9.93
C ALA A 168 4.24 0.68 -9.76
N ASN A 169 3.95 -0.16 -8.75
CA ASN A 169 2.64 -0.74 -8.50
C ASN A 169 1.93 -0.10 -7.29
N ARG A 170 2.34 1.11 -6.90
CA ARG A 170 1.80 1.85 -5.74
C ARG A 170 0.93 3.01 -6.21
N LEU A 171 -0.09 3.36 -5.42
CA LEU A 171 -0.90 4.55 -5.62
C LEU A 171 -0.07 5.83 -5.46
N LEU A 172 0.78 5.86 -4.44
CA LEU A 172 1.59 7.02 -4.08
C LEU A 172 3.06 6.68 -3.93
N ILE A 173 3.89 7.51 -4.54
CA ILE A 173 5.34 7.55 -4.32
C ILE A 173 5.62 8.87 -3.60
N LEU A 174 6.09 8.77 -2.37
CA LEU A 174 6.34 9.89 -1.47
C LEU A 174 7.84 10.16 -1.45
N VAL A 175 8.25 11.37 -1.80
CA VAL A 175 9.66 11.78 -1.88
C VAL A 175 9.86 12.98 -0.96
N ASP A 176 10.86 12.90 -0.08
CA ASP A 176 11.31 13.99 0.79
C ASP A 176 12.62 14.57 0.25
#